data_AF-A0A7X6XC46-F1
#
_entry.id   AF-A0A7X6XC46-F1
#
_cell.length_a   1.000
_cell.length_b   1.000
_cell.length_c   1.000
_cell.angle_alpha   90.00
_cell.angle_beta   90.00
_cell.angle_gamma   90.00
#
_symmetry.space_group_name_H-M   'P 1'
#
loop_
_entity.id
_entity.type
_entity.pdbx_description
1 polymer ?
#
loop_
_entity_poly.entity_id
_entity_poly.type
_entity_poly.pdbx_seq_one_letter_code
_entity_poly.pdbx_strand_id
1 'polypeptide(L)'
;MKNSKIIIMFFILFTLFIYLVFNVFNFSSIDKKVTNNTWYRYDRIAGYYEILNINEDSFSYNISQSLDENNYINCSRYTFNASSQTLKLDCKKNIRVAYVDDKKLVLFFENEEKVFFTDINNSLNYEFESYFKLSVAEYSDNKSHVKNLVKVNKSKLYEIYNDKEESLVAMIGNNCINVDCILFMDILEQWIALTENVYFIDSTTLTEKDSISFNKLNSNFSKNIDDYNLSYPLIFRIKNKVVLEQFEIKCTGFNCSKYKIN
;
A
#
# COMPACT_ATOMS: atom_id res chain seq x y z
N MET A 1 -33.15 14.41 -68.27
CA MET A 1 -32.12 14.96 -67.34
C MET A 1 -32.61 15.18 -65.89
N LYS A 2 -33.79 14.68 -65.46
CA LYS A 2 -34.29 14.86 -64.07
C LYS A 2 -33.78 13.80 -63.09
N ASN A 3 -33.53 12.57 -63.56
CA ASN A 3 -33.14 11.43 -62.71
C ASN A 3 -31.65 11.42 -62.32
N SER A 4 -30.76 12.03 -63.12
CA SER A 4 -29.33 12.07 -62.82
C SER A 4 -29.00 12.90 -61.57
N LYS A 5 -29.72 14.01 -61.35
CA LYS A 5 -29.56 14.82 -60.12
C LYS A 5 -30.02 14.09 -58.87
N ILE A 6 -31.07 13.27 -58.98
CA ILE A 6 -31.59 12.45 -57.88
C ILE A 6 -30.60 11.34 -57.52
N ILE A 7 -30.01 10.67 -58.52
CA ILE A 7 -29.01 9.62 -58.32
C ILE A 7 -27.75 10.18 -57.64
N ILE A 8 -27.26 11.35 -58.08
CA ILE A 8 -26.11 12.01 -57.44
C ILE A 8 -26.41 12.39 -55.98
N MET A 9 -27.62 12.88 -55.70
CA MET A 9 -28.04 13.22 -54.34
C MET A 9 -28.09 11.98 -53.42
N PHE A 10 -28.63 10.85 -53.90
CA PHE A 10 -28.62 9.60 -53.14
C PHE A 10 -27.21 9.09 -52.89
N PHE A 11 -26.30 9.22 -53.86
CA PHE A 11 -24.91 8.82 -53.70
C PHE A 11 -24.19 9.65 -52.61
N ILE A 12 -24.43 10.96 -52.57
CA ILE A 12 -23.88 11.88 -51.55
C ILE A 12 -24.44 11.55 -50.15
N LEU A 13 -25.75 11.32 -50.04
CA LEU A 13 -26.37 10.93 -48.77
C LEU A 13 -25.86 9.58 -48.26
N PHE A 14 -25.65 8.62 -49.16
CA PHE A 14 -25.13 7.31 -48.82
C PHE A 14 -23.67 7.38 -48.35
N THR A 15 -22.83 8.18 -49.02
CA THR A 15 -21.43 8.40 -48.56
C THR A 15 -21.37 9.14 -47.23
N LEU A 16 -22.23 10.13 -47.00
CA LEU A 16 -22.36 10.80 -45.70
C LEU A 16 -22.82 9.83 -44.60
N PHE A 17 -23.77 8.95 -44.91
CA PHE A 17 -24.23 7.94 -43.96
C PHE A 17 -23.14 6.93 -43.64
N ILE A 18 -22.40 6.42 -44.64
CA ILE A 18 -21.23 5.55 -44.41
C ILE A 18 -20.19 6.29 -43.57
N TYR A 19 -19.91 7.56 -43.84
CA TYR A 19 -18.93 8.34 -43.08
C TYR A 19 -19.38 8.57 -41.63
N LEU A 20 -20.68 8.80 -41.40
CA LEU A 20 -21.28 8.89 -40.06
C LEU A 20 -21.20 7.56 -39.33
N VAL A 21 -21.57 6.46 -39.99
CA VAL A 21 -21.46 5.10 -39.45
C VAL A 21 -20.00 4.78 -39.13
N PHE A 22 -19.05 5.05 -40.03
CA PHE A 22 -17.63 4.81 -39.77
C PHE A 22 -17.09 5.63 -38.60
N ASN A 23 -17.52 6.89 -38.43
CA ASN A 23 -17.15 7.70 -37.27
C ASN A 23 -17.84 7.24 -35.98
N VAL A 24 -19.06 6.73 -36.05
CA VAL A 24 -19.78 6.16 -34.90
C VAL A 24 -19.20 4.80 -34.51
N PHE A 25 -18.73 3.98 -35.48
CA PHE A 25 -18.19 2.63 -35.25
C PHE A 25 -16.67 2.57 -35.14
N ASN A 26 -15.95 3.70 -35.18
CA ASN A 26 -14.54 3.79 -34.77
C ASN A 26 -14.38 3.67 -33.24
N PHE A 27 -15.13 2.75 -32.63
CA PHE A 27 -14.84 2.21 -31.31
C PHE A 27 -13.62 1.31 -31.46
N SER A 28 -12.41 1.89 -31.48
CA SER A 28 -11.27 1.06 -31.13
C SER A 28 -11.52 0.57 -29.71
N SER A 29 -11.53 -0.74 -29.49
CA SER A 29 -11.55 -1.27 -28.13
C SER A 29 -10.32 -0.75 -27.37
N ILE A 30 -10.49 -0.47 -26.10
CA ILE A 30 -9.36 -0.23 -25.19
C ILE A 30 -8.40 -1.43 -25.25
N ASP A 31 -7.11 -1.20 -25.04
CA ASP A 31 -6.13 -2.28 -24.96
C ASP A 31 -6.56 -3.29 -23.87
N LYS A 32 -6.65 -4.57 -24.23
CA LYS A 32 -7.05 -5.65 -23.33
C LYS A 32 -6.15 -5.77 -22.11
N LYS A 33 -4.90 -5.30 -22.19
CA LYS A 33 -4.00 -5.23 -21.04
C LYS A 33 -4.58 -4.34 -19.94
N VAL A 34 -5.24 -3.24 -20.32
CA VAL A 34 -5.93 -2.35 -19.36
C VAL A 34 -7.11 -3.07 -18.70
N THR A 35 -7.86 -3.88 -19.46
CA THR A 35 -9.15 -4.46 -19.01
C THR A 35 -9.07 -5.84 -18.35
N ASN A 36 -7.93 -6.52 -18.42
CA ASN A 36 -7.78 -7.90 -17.94
C ASN A 36 -7.05 -8.00 -16.59
N ASN A 37 -6.80 -6.88 -15.92
CA ASN A 37 -6.00 -6.84 -14.71
C ASN A 37 -6.68 -6.01 -13.62
N THR A 38 -6.44 -6.42 -12.37
CA THR A 38 -6.61 -5.55 -11.21
C THR A 38 -5.34 -4.73 -11.04
N TRP A 39 -5.51 -3.42 -10.85
CA TRP A 39 -4.43 -2.44 -10.82
C TRP A 39 -4.32 -1.84 -9.43
N TYR A 40 -3.12 -1.88 -8.86
CA TYR A 40 -2.81 -1.46 -7.50
C TYR A 40 -1.86 -0.26 -7.51
N ARG A 41 -2.18 0.77 -6.72
CA ARG A 41 -1.30 1.90 -6.41
C ARG A 41 -1.19 2.04 -4.90
N TYR A 42 0.01 1.93 -4.33
CA TYR A 42 0.21 2.22 -2.93
C TYR A 42 0.19 3.73 -2.69
N ASP A 43 -0.61 4.21 -1.74
CA ASP A 43 -0.56 5.60 -1.30
C ASP A 43 0.44 5.73 -0.15
N ARG A 44 1.61 6.30 -0.43
CA ARG A 44 2.68 6.44 0.58
C ARG A 44 2.37 7.43 1.71
N ILE A 45 1.35 8.26 1.58
CA ILE A 45 0.94 9.23 2.61
C ILE A 45 -0.09 8.55 3.51
N ALA A 46 -1.08 7.89 2.92
CA ALA A 46 -2.19 7.30 3.67
C ALA A 46 -1.94 5.85 4.14
N GLY A 47 -1.08 5.11 3.44
CA GLY A 47 -0.66 3.75 3.80
C GLY A 47 -1.56 2.62 3.37
N TYR A 48 -2.45 2.86 2.41
CA TYR A 48 -3.30 1.83 1.81
C TYR A 48 -3.07 1.72 0.31
N TYR A 49 -3.61 0.66 -0.29
CA TYR A 49 -3.66 0.52 -1.74
C TYR A 49 -4.96 1.12 -2.30
N GLU A 50 -4.81 1.97 -3.31
CA GLU A 50 -5.86 2.28 -4.27
C GLU A 50 -5.98 1.11 -5.25
N ILE A 51 -7.20 0.65 -5.49
CA ILE A 51 -7.49 -0.50 -6.35
C ILE A 51 -8.36 -0.05 -7.51
N LEU A 52 -7.87 -0.23 -8.72
CA LEU A 52 -8.55 0.08 -9.96
C LEU A 52 -8.87 -1.21 -10.70
N ASN A 53 -10.13 -1.40 -11.08
CA ASN A 53 -10.53 -2.43 -12.04
C ASN A 53 -11.24 -1.77 -13.21
N ILE A 54 -10.82 -2.12 -14.41
CA ILE A 54 -11.46 -1.74 -15.66
C ILE A 54 -11.75 -3.07 -16.35
N ASN A 55 -12.99 -3.33 -16.75
CA ASN A 55 -13.38 -4.49 -17.57
C ASN A 55 -13.95 -3.99 -18.89
N GLU A 56 -14.50 -4.86 -19.75
CA GLU A 56 -15.09 -4.41 -21.03
C GLU A 56 -16.20 -3.36 -20.83
N ASP A 57 -17.09 -3.56 -19.84
CA ASP A 57 -18.26 -2.69 -19.62
C ASP A 57 -18.29 -2.02 -18.23
N SER A 58 -17.32 -2.28 -17.37
CA SER A 58 -17.35 -1.81 -15.99
C SER A 58 -16.07 -1.09 -15.57
N PHE A 59 -16.24 -0.15 -14.65
CA PHE A 59 -15.17 0.58 -13.99
C PHE A 59 -15.41 0.52 -12.48
N SER A 60 -14.34 0.34 -11.71
CA SER A 60 -14.37 0.54 -10.27
C SER A 60 -13.03 1.08 -9.81
N TYR A 61 -13.06 2.05 -8.91
CA TYR A 61 -11.88 2.60 -8.28
C TYR A 61 -12.15 2.76 -6.79
N ASN A 62 -11.46 1.94 -6.00
CA ASN A 62 -11.68 1.82 -4.56
C ASN A 62 -10.46 2.34 -3.80
N ILE A 63 -10.72 3.23 -2.85
CA ILE A 63 -9.75 3.81 -1.93
C ILE A 63 -10.10 3.25 -0.55
N SER A 64 -9.19 2.53 0.09
CA SER A 64 -9.54 1.56 1.15
C SER A 64 -10.10 2.13 2.46
N GLN A 65 -10.08 3.46 2.74
CA GLN A 65 -10.56 3.95 4.06
C GLN A 65 -11.32 5.29 4.11
N SER A 66 -11.50 6.05 3.03
CA SER A 66 -12.41 7.21 3.05
C SER A 66 -13.36 7.21 1.85
N LEU A 67 -14.61 6.82 2.11
CA LEU A 67 -15.71 6.96 1.15
C LEU A 67 -16.01 8.43 0.83
N ASP A 68 -15.65 9.34 1.75
CA ASP A 68 -15.99 10.77 1.67
C ASP A 68 -15.10 11.59 0.72
N GLU A 69 -13.96 11.06 0.26
CA GLU A 69 -13.05 11.76 -0.67
C GLU A 69 -12.89 11.07 -2.04
N ASN A 70 -13.47 9.87 -2.21
CA ASN A 70 -13.38 9.17 -3.49
C ASN A 70 -14.40 9.73 -4.49
N ASN A 71 -13.99 10.76 -5.23
CA ASN A 71 -14.77 11.39 -6.31
C ASN A 71 -15.17 10.43 -7.45
N TYR A 72 -14.69 9.18 -7.44
CA TYR A 72 -14.95 8.17 -8.46
C TYR A 72 -15.81 7.00 -7.96
N ILE A 73 -16.27 7.02 -6.71
CA ILE A 73 -17.02 5.90 -6.12
C ILE A 73 -18.33 5.58 -6.86
N ASN A 74 -18.96 6.61 -7.42
CA ASN A 74 -20.21 6.48 -8.17
C ASN A 74 -19.99 6.22 -9.66
N CYS A 75 -18.73 6.06 -10.11
CA CYS A 75 -18.42 5.72 -11.48
C CYS A 75 -18.48 4.20 -11.65
N SER A 76 -19.34 3.70 -12.52
CA SER A 76 -19.56 2.25 -12.68
C SER A 76 -19.31 1.75 -14.11
N ARG A 77 -19.39 2.65 -15.09
CA ARG A 77 -19.26 2.36 -16.51
C ARG A 77 -18.39 3.42 -17.19
N TYR A 78 -17.88 3.09 -18.37
CA TYR A 78 -17.12 4.03 -19.17
C TYR A 78 -17.38 3.83 -20.66
N THR A 79 -17.00 4.85 -21.44
CA THR A 79 -16.81 4.75 -22.89
C THR A 79 -15.38 5.16 -23.22
N PHE A 80 -14.75 4.48 -24.17
CA PHE A 80 -13.36 4.75 -24.53
C PHE A 80 -13.26 5.56 -25.83
N ASN A 81 -12.50 6.66 -25.79
CA ASN A 81 -12.13 7.45 -26.95
C ASN A 81 -10.71 7.08 -27.40
N ALA A 82 -10.65 6.32 -28.50
CA ALA A 82 -9.43 5.90 -29.21
C ALA A 82 -8.42 7.04 -29.45
N SER A 83 -8.92 8.16 -29.99
CA SER A 83 -8.11 9.25 -30.51
C SER A 83 -7.40 10.00 -29.39
N SER A 84 -8.08 10.17 -28.26
CA SER A 84 -7.53 10.85 -27.08
C SER A 84 -7.06 9.89 -25.98
N GLN A 85 -7.13 8.57 -26.20
CA GLN A 85 -6.85 7.53 -25.21
C GLN A 85 -7.58 7.79 -23.87
N THR A 86 -8.86 8.18 -23.92
CA THR A 86 -9.60 8.66 -22.74
C THR A 86 -10.78 7.78 -22.38
N LEU A 87 -10.87 7.38 -21.13
CA LEU A 87 -12.05 6.78 -20.51
C LEU A 87 -12.98 7.91 -20.05
N LYS A 88 -14.15 8.00 -20.66
CA LYS A 88 -15.23 8.90 -20.23
C LYS A 88 -16.17 8.10 -19.34
N LEU A 89 -16.15 8.39 -18.05
CA LEU A 89 -16.93 7.68 -17.04
C LEU A 89 -18.38 8.20 -17.00
N ASP A 90 -19.31 7.34 -16.62
CA ASP A 90 -20.74 7.66 -16.44
C ASP A 90 -21.01 8.75 -15.38
N CYS A 91 -20.09 8.90 -14.43
CA CYS A 91 -20.06 9.95 -13.42
C CYS A 91 -19.53 11.32 -13.92
N LYS A 92 -19.39 11.51 -15.25
CA LYS A 92 -18.88 12.75 -15.90
C LYS A 92 -17.42 13.08 -15.60
N LYS A 93 -16.62 12.10 -15.17
CA LYS A 93 -15.17 12.22 -15.01
C LYS A 93 -14.45 11.61 -16.22
N ASN A 94 -13.23 12.09 -16.48
CA ASN A 94 -12.38 11.58 -17.54
C ASN A 94 -11.06 11.08 -16.96
N ILE A 95 -10.58 9.94 -17.46
CA ILE A 95 -9.26 9.40 -17.15
C ILE A 95 -8.53 9.15 -18.47
N ARG A 96 -7.33 9.70 -18.64
CA ARG A 96 -6.53 9.46 -19.85
C ARG A 96 -5.53 8.35 -19.61
N VAL A 97 -5.51 7.34 -20.48
CA VAL A 97 -4.48 6.31 -20.52
C VAL A 97 -3.26 6.90 -21.22
N ALA A 98 -2.13 6.95 -20.53
CA ALA A 98 -0.88 7.44 -21.10
C ALA A 98 0.05 6.30 -21.55
N TYR A 99 0.08 5.22 -20.77
CA TYR A 99 0.94 4.08 -21.05
C TYR A 99 0.37 2.82 -20.40
N VAL A 100 0.50 1.68 -21.07
CA VAL A 100 0.18 0.36 -20.50
C VAL A 100 1.14 -0.69 -21.03
N ASP A 101 1.60 -1.55 -20.13
CA ASP A 101 2.23 -2.84 -20.45
C ASP A 101 1.61 -3.95 -19.58
N ASP A 102 2.24 -5.12 -19.53
CA ASP A 102 1.70 -6.28 -18.79
C ASP A 102 1.76 -6.13 -17.26
N LYS A 103 2.53 -5.17 -16.74
CA LYS A 103 2.79 -4.97 -15.31
C LYS A 103 2.44 -3.59 -14.81
N LYS A 104 2.42 -2.58 -15.68
CA LYS A 104 2.33 -1.15 -15.35
C LYS A 104 1.27 -0.45 -16.19
N LEU A 105 0.48 0.37 -15.53
CA LEU A 105 -0.53 1.25 -16.16
C LEU A 105 -0.33 2.67 -15.65
N VAL A 106 -0.15 3.62 -16.56
CA VAL A 106 -0.02 5.04 -16.25
C VAL A 106 -1.26 5.77 -16.74
N LEU A 107 -1.95 6.41 -15.80
CA LEU A 107 -3.20 7.12 -16.04
C LEU A 107 -3.07 8.58 -15.60
N PHE A 108 -3.84 9.45 -16.23
CA PHE A 108 -4.02 10.82 -15.78
C PHE A 108 -5.44 11.00 -15.25
N PHE A 109 -5.56 11.21 -13.94
CA PHE A 109 -6.79 11.59 -13.25
C PHE A 109 -6.77 13.10 -13.11
N GLU A 110 -7.65 13.82 -13.82
CA GLU A 110 -7.70 15.31 -13.76
C GLU A 110 -6.33 16.01 -13.99
N ASN A 111 -5.49 15.43 -14.85
CA ASN A 111 -4.10 15.84 -15.16
C ASN A 111 -3.04 15.47 -14.11
N GLU A 112 -3.40 14.75 -13.05
CA GLU A 112 -2.44 14.12 -12.14
C GLU A 112 -2.06 12.72 -12.64
N GLU A 113 -0.76 12.48 -12.80
CA GLU A 113 -0.25 11.16 -13.17
C GLU A 113 -0.38 10.19 -11.99
N LYS A 114 -1.04 9.06 -12.22
CA LYS A 114 -1.13 7.93 -11.31
C LYS A 114 -0.57 6.69 -11.98
N VAL A 115 0.39 6.06 -11.31
CA VAL A 115 1.04 4.83 -11.76
C VAL A 115 0.49 3.66 -10.97
N PHE A 116 -0.05 2.67 -11.68
CA PHE A 116 -0.60 1.45 -11.12
C PHE A 116 0.19 0.23 -11.60
N PHE A 117 0.12 -0.83 -10.81
CA PHE A 117 0.79 -2.10 -11.10
C PHE A 117 -0.17 -3.28 -10.94
N THR A 118 0.07 -4.36 -11.68
CA THR A 118 -0.74 -5.59 -11.53
C THR A 118 -0.41 -6.38 -10.25
N ASP A 119 0.71 -6.07 -9.61
CA ASP A 119 1.17 -6.70 -8.38
C ASP A 119 1.38 -5.66 -7.27
N ILE A 120 0.93 -6.02 -6.06
CA ILE A 120 0.95 -5.19 -4.85
C ILE A 120 2.39 -4.85 -4.45
N ASN A 121 3.33 -5.80 -4.54
CA ASN A 121 4.72 -5.59 -4.13
C ASN A 121 5.46 -4.66 -5.10
N ASN A 122 5.21 -4.78 -6.42
CA ASN A 122 5.75 -3.86 -7.42
C ASN A 122 5.25 -2.43 -7.17
N SER A 123 3.98 -2.29 -6.81
CA SER A 123 3.38 -1.00 -6.46
C SER A 123 4.04 -0.36 -5.24
N LEU A 124 4.23 -1.14 -4.17
CA LEU A 124 4.94 -0.68 -2.97
C LEU A 124 6.39 -0.30 -3.28
N ASN A 125 7.13 -1.17 -3.97
CA ASN A 125 8.54 -0.93 -4.32
C ASN A 125 8.71 0.33 -5.17
N TYR A 126 7.82 0.57 -6.14
CA TYR A 126 7.87 1.77 -6.95
C TYR A 126 7.74 3.06 -6.12
N GLU A 127 6.75 3.10 -5.22
CA GLU A 127 6.54 4.24 -4.33
C GLU A 127 7.66 4.39 -3.31
N PHE A 128 8.18 3.27 -2.80
CA PHE A 128 9.30 3.22 -1.86
C PHE A 128 10.58 3.74 -2.50
N GLU A 129 10.95 3.28 -3.70
CA GLU A 129 12.10 3.76 -4.47
C GLU A 129 11.96 5.24 -4.83
N SER A 130 10.75 5.68 -5.22
CA SER A 130 10.49 7.09 -5.51
C SER A 130 10.78 7.98 -4.30
N TYR A 131 10.43 7.52 -3.09
CA TYR A 131 10.59 8.27 -1.85
C TYR A 131 11.99 8.13 -1.23
N PHE A 132 12.47 6.91 -0.98
CA PHE A 132 13.72 6.61 -0.28
C PHE A 132 14.94 6.46 -1.20
N LYS A 133 14.75 6.44 -2.53
CA LYS A 133 15.81 6.21 -3.53
C LYS A 133 16.50 4.84 -3.44
N LEU A 134 15.85 3.89 -2.76
CA LEU A 134 16.26 2.50 -2.59
C LEU A 134 15.03 1.60 -2.72
N SER A 135 15.23 0.38 -3.19
CA SER A 135 14.19 -0.65 -3.09
C SER A 135 13.96 -1.05 -1.63
N VAL A 136 12.80 -1.67 -1.34
CA VAL A 136 12.50 -2.18 0.01
C VAL A 136 13.57 -3.17 0.48
N ALA A 137 14.05 -4.03 -0.41
CA ALA A 137 15.08 -5.01 -0.10
C ALA A 137 16.42 -4.34 0.27
N GLU A 138 16.91 -3.41 -0.55
CA GLU A 138 18.15 -2.66 -0.28
C GLU A 138 18.04 -1.86 1.02
N TYR A 139 16.88 -1.26 1.29
CA TYR A 139 16.63 -0.53 2.53
C TYR A 139 16.74 -1.44 3.75
N SER A 140 16.06 -2.60 3.69
CA SER A 140 16.08 -3.59 4.76
C SER A 140 17.50 -4.12 5.01
N ASP A 141 18.26 -4.38 3.95
CA ASP A 141 19.65 -4.86 4.05
C ASP A 141 20.55 -3.81 4.71
N ASN A 142 20.43 -2.54 4.33
CA ASN A 142 21.17 -1.43 4.94
C ASN A 142 20.89 -1.30 6.44
N LYS A 143 19.65 -1.59 6.87
CA LYS A 143 19.20 -1.48 8.26
C LYS A 143 19.25 -2.78 9.07
N SER A 144 19.66 -3.88 8.44
CA SER A 144 19.66 -5.22 9.04
C SER A 144 20.48 -5.31 10.34
N HIS A 145 21.53 -4.49 10.47
CA HIS A 145 22.42 -4.46 11.63
C HIS A 145 21.78 -3.82 12.88
N VAL A 146 20.78 -2.94 12.72
CA VAL A 146 20.21 -2.15 13.83
C VAL A 146 19.67 -3.05 14.94
N LYS A 147 18.92 -4.10 14.59
CA LYS A 147 18.38 -5.07 15.56
C LYS A 147 19.48 -5.73 16.39
N ASN A 148 20.63 -6.00 15.77
CA ASN A 148 21.72 -6.74 16.41
C ASN A 148 22.43 -5.90 17.49
N LEU A 149 22.37 -4.58 17.42
CA LEU A 149 22.95 -3.69 18.43
C LEU A 149 22.30 -3.87 19.81
N VAL A 150 21.01 -4.22 19.83
CA VAL A 150 20.20 -4.33 21.05
C VAL A 150 19.51 -5.69 21.20
N LYS A 151 19.91 -6.68 20.40
CA LYS A 151 19.34 -8.03 20.46
C LYS A 151 19.71 -8.69 21.77
N VAL A 152 18.69 -9.12 22.52
CA VAL A 152 18.85 -9.87 23.77
C VAL A 152 18.09 -11.19 23.71
N ASN A 153 18.50 -12.14 24.55
CA ASN A 153 17.74 -13.37 24.74
C ASN A 153 16.45 -13.08 25.50
N LYS A 154 15.39 -13.87 25.24
CA LYS A 154 14.12 -13.84 25.98
C LYS A 154 14.26 -13.90 27.51
N SER A 155 15.31 -14.55 28.05
CA SER A 155 15.59 -14.56 29.49
C SER A 155 15.94 -13.19 30.07
N LYS A 156 16.42 -12.24 29.26
CA LYS A 156 16.74 -10.87 29.70
C LYS A 156 15.49 -10.09 30.12
N LEU A 157 14.30 -10.48 29.64
CA LEU A 157 13.04 -9.82 29.99
C LEU A 157 12.77 -9.84 31.50
N TYR A 158 13.18 -10.90 32.21
CA TYR A 158 13.03 -10.98 33.67
C TYR A 158 13.88 -9.92 34.38
N GLU A 159 15.08 -9.64 33.89
CA GLU A 159 15.95 -8.60 34.43
C GLU A 159 15.36 -7.21 34.15
N ILE A 160 15.00 -6.95 32.89
CA ILE A 160 14.38 -5.69 32.45
C ILE A 160 13.11 -5.39 33.26
N TYR A 161 12.28 -6.41 33.51
CA TYR A 161 11.06 -6.24 34.31
C TYR A 161 11.34 -5.81 35.74
N ASN A 162 12.45 -6.25 36.34
CA ASN A 162 12.80 -5.89 37.71
C ASN A 162 13.60 -4.59 37.80
N ASP A 163 14.04 -4.02 36.68
CA ASP A 163 14.83 -2.79 36.65
C ASP A 163 14.00 -1.58 37.11
N LYS A 164 14.65 -0.64 37.79
CA LYS A 164 14.03 0.62 38.23
C LYS A 164 13.94 1.64 37.09
N GLU A 165 14.84 1.54 36.12
CA GLU A 165 14.85 2.39 34.95
C GLU A 165 13.76 1.99 33.96
N GLU A 166 13.38 2.95 33.12
CA GLU A 166 12.42 2.68 32.07
C GLU A 166 13.12 2.04 30.88
N SER A 167 12.53 0.97 30.35
CA SER A 167 13.04 0.24 29.19
C SER A 167 11.97 0.10 28.12
N LEU A 168 12.43 0.10 26.86
CA LEU A 168 11.62 -0.25 25.70
C LEU A 168 12.04 -1.62 25.18
N VAL A 169 11.11 -2.55 25.10
CA VAL A 169 11.35 -3.90 24.57
C VAL A 169 10.55 -4.09 23.30
N ALA A 170 11.25 -4.15 22.17
CA ALA A 170 10.67 -4.50 20.88
C ALA A 170 10.66 -6.02 20.68
N MET A 171 9.48 -6.58 20.43
CA MET A 171 9.26 -7.97 20.10
C MET A 171 8.81 -8.06 18.64
N ILE A 172 9.62 -8.72 17.81
CA ILE A 172 9.33 -8.90 16.38
C ILE A 172 9.55 -10.36 16.00
N GLY A 173 8.57 -10.94 15.32
CA GLY A 173 8.66 -12.28 14.76
C GLY A 173 8.57 -12.30 13.23
N ASN A 174 8.44 -13.51 12.67
CA ASN A 174 8.44 -13.75 11.22
C ASN A 174 7.18 -13.24 10.51
N ASN A 175 6.09 -12.97 11.23
CA ASN A 175 4.88 -12.42 10.62
C ASN A 175 5.01 -10.92 10.31
N CYS A 176 6.04 -10.27 10.85
CA CYS A 176 6.33 -8.86 10.63
C CYS A 176 7.08 -8.69 9.29
N ILE A 177 6.33 -8.74 8.20
CA ILE A 177 6.85 -8.64 6.81
C ILE A 177 6.36 -7.41 6.05
N ASN A 178 5.52 -6.58 6.68
CA ASN A 178 4.97 -5.39 6.03
C ASN A 178 5.99 -4.23 6.07
N VAL A 179 5.64 -3.13 5.38
CA VAL A 179 6.51 -1.95 5.28
C VAL A 179 6.78 -1.31 6.64
N ASP A 180 5.83 -1.37 7.58
CA ASP A 180 5.99 -0.82 8.93
C ASP A 180 7.11 -1.51 9.70
N CYS A 181 7.27 -2.83 9.51
CA CYS A 181 8.38 -3.60 10.10
C CYS A 181 9.75 -3.14 9.59
N ILE A 182 9.82 -2.71 8.32
CA ILE A 182 11.04 -2.20 7.69
C ILE A 182 11.32 -0.78 8.19
N LEU A 183 10.31 0.09 8.18
CA LEU A 183 10.44 1.48 8.62
C LEU A 183 10.68 1.61 10.13
N PHE A 184 10.23 0.63 10.93
CA PHE A 184 10.53 0.60 12.36
C PHE A 184 12.04 0.54 12.64
N MET A 185 12.88 0.07 11.70
CA MET A 185 14.32 0.05 11.93
C MET A 185 14.89 1.45 12.16
N ASP A 186 14.37 2.50 11.52
CA ASP A 186 14.81 3.87 11.77
C ASP A 186 14.36 4.38 13.13
N ILE A 187 13.16 3.97 13.56
CA ILE A 187 12.63 4.30 14.88
C ILE A 187 13.51 3.65 15.95
N LEU A 188 13.82 2.37 15.77
CA LEU A 188 14.68 1.62 16.67
C LEU A 188 16.09 2.23 16.73
N GLU A 189 16.70 2.53 15.58
CA GLU A 189 18.01 3.19 15.51
C GLU A 189 18.01 4.53 16.24
N GLN A 190 16.96 5.34 16.06
CA GLN A 190 16.82 6.61 16.79
C GLN A 190 16.69 6.39 18.30
N TRP A 191 15.88 5.41 18.73
CA TRP A 191 15.73 5.12 20.17
C TRP A 191 17.06 4.70 20.79
N ILE A 192 17.83 3.84 20.11
CA ILE A 192 19.18 3.42 20.54
C ILE A 192 20.11 4.62 20.68
N ALA A 193 20.01 5.61 19.79
CA ALA A 193 20.82 6.82 19.87
C ALA A 193 20.44 7.77 21.03
N LEU A 194 19.21 7.66 21.55
CA LEU A 194 18.66 8.56 22.58
C LEU A 194 18.64 7.96 23.98
N THR A 195 18.60 6.64 24.12
CA THR A 195 18.53 5.95 25.41
C THR A 195 19.23 4.59 25.37
N GLU A 196 19.86 4.23 26.48
CA GLU A 196 20.60 2.97 26.64
C GLU A 196 19.69 1.76 26.91
N ASN A 197 18.43 1.99 27.32
CA ASN A 197 17.51 0.95 27.77
C ASN A 197 16.52 0.50 26.68
N VAL A 198 17.05 0.22 25.50
CA VAL A 198 16.28 -0.28 24.36
C VAL A 198 16.73 -1.70 24.06
N TYR A 199 15.78 -2.60 23.93
CA TYR A 199 16.04 -4.03 23.75
C TYR A 199 15.20 -4.60 22.62
N PHE A 200 15.79 -5.54 21.91
CA PHE A 200 15.12 -6.31 20.86
C PHE A 200 15.09 -7.79 21.24
N ILE A 201 13.90 -8.39 21.26
CA ILE A 201 13.70 -9.83 21.43
C ILE A 201 13.09 -10.39 20.15
N ASP A 202 13.74 -11.42 19.63
CA ASP A 202 13.29 -12.17 18.46
C ASP A 202 12.18 -13.14 18.86
N SER A 203 10.93 -12.76 18.58
CA SER A 203 9.74 -13.49 19.01
C SER A 203 9.66 -14.90 18.44
N THR A 204 10.37 -15.18 17.33
CA THR A 204 10.41 -16.51 16.71
C THR A 204 11.04 -17.58 17.61
N THR A 205 11.82 -17.14 18.60
CA THR A 205 12.53 -18.01 19.54
C THR A 205 11.72 -18.31 20.82
N LEU A 206 10.54 -17.70 20.95
CA LEU A 206 9.65 -17.93 22.08
C LEU A 206 8.96 -19.29 21.97
N THR A 207 8.55 -19.81 23.11
CA THR A 207 7.75 -21.03 23.26
C THR A 207 6.52 -20.72 24.09
N GLU A 208 5.51 -21.60 24.05
CA GLU A 208 4.32 -21.47 24.91
C GLU A 208 4.67 -21.39 26.41
N LYS A 209 5.76 -22.08 26.81
CA LYS A 209 6.23 -22.00 28.21
C LYS A 209 6.75 -20.60 28.55
N ASP A 210 7.40 -19.92 27.59
CA ASP A 210 7.89 -18.56 27.79
C ASP A 210 6.72 -17.59 27.93
N SER A 211 5.71 -17.65 27.05
CA SER A 211 4.53 -16.76 27.13
C SER A 211 3.76 -16.94 28.44
N ILE A 212 3.53 -18.19 28.86
CA ILE A 212 2.91 -18.49 30.17
C ILE A 212 3.75 -17.93 31.32
N SER A 213 5.07 -18.02 31.24
CA SER A 213 5.97 -17.54 32.29
C SER A 213 6.03 -16.01 32.33
N PHE A 214 6.03 -15.34 31.18
CA PHE A 214 5.94 -13.88 31.09
C PHE A 214 4.62 -13.36 31.65
N ASN A 215 3.50 -13.98 31.31
CA ASN A 215 2.21 -13.59 31.87
C ASN A 215 2.15 -13.75 33.41
N LYS A 216 2.85 -14.74 33.98
CA LYS A 216 2.97 -14.87 35.44
C LYS A 216 3.76 -13.73 36.08
N LEU A 217 4.71 -13.12 35.36
CA LEU A 217 5.40 -11.90 35.83
C LEU A 217 4.43 -10.73 35.91
N ASN A 218 3.64 -10.55 34.84
CA ASN A 218 2.67 -9.47 34.71
C ASN A 218 1.56 -9.89 33.74
N SER A 219 0.29 -9.69 34.11
CA SER A 219 -0.85 -10.09 33.29
C SER A 219 -0.95 -9.35 31.95
N ASN A 220 -0.26 -8.22 31.77
CA ASN A 220 -0.20 -7.49 30.51
C ASN A 220 0.61 -8.24 29.45
N PHE A 221 1.56 -9.10 29.84
CA PHE A 221 2.19 -10.02 28.89
C PHE A 221 1.19 -11.11 28.50
N SER A 222 1.00 -11.39 27.21
CA SER A 222 0.06 -12.43 26.79
C SER A 222 0.49 -13.83 27.22
N LYS A 223 -0.49 -14.68 27.53
CA LYS A 223 -0.30 -16.14 27.67
C LYS A 223 -0.19 -16.83 26.31
N ASN A 224 -0.78 -16.24 25.27
CA ASN A 224 -0.75 -16.78 23.92
C ASN A 224 0.57 -16.39 23.24
N ILE A 225 1.24 -17.37 22.63
CA ILE A 225 2.49 -17.15 21.92
C ILE A 225 2.29 -16.32 20.65
N ASP A 226 1.14 -16.49 19.97
CA ASP A 226 0.86 -15.82 18.69
C ASP A 226 0.78 -14.29 18.84
N ASP A 227 0.40 -13.82 20.03
CA ASP A 227 0.30 -12.40 20.35
C ASP A 227 1.67 -11.70 20.39
N TYR A 228 2.78 -12.45 20.34
CA TYR A 228 4.14 -11.92 20.21
C TYR A 228 4.68 -11.99 18.78
N ASN A 229 4.00 -12.70 17.88
CA ASN A 229 4.37 -12.85 16.46
C ASN A 229 3.32 -12.16 15.57
N LEU A 230 3.10 -10.87 15.83
CA LEU A 230 2.14 -10.04 15.12
C LEU A 230 2.69 -9.60 13.75
N SER A 231 1.79 -9.09 12.90
CA SER A 231 2.17 -8.47 11.63
C SER A 231 2.90 -7.14 11.78
N TYR A 232 2.93 -6.57 12.99
CA TYR A 232 3.57 -5.29 13.31
C TYR A 232 4.55 -5.47 14.49
N PRO A 233 5.57 -4.62 14.62
CA PRO A 233 6.45 -4.63 15.79
C PRO A 233 5.64 -4.36 17.07
N LEU A 234 5.76 -5.25 18.05
CA LEU A 234 5.11 -5.11 19.36
C LEU A 234 6.09 -4.51 20.36
N ILE A 235 5.72 -3.41 20.99
CA ILE A 235 6.57 -2.69 21.94
C ILE A 235 5.98 -2.79 23.33
N PHE A 236 6.83 -3.09 24.31
CA PHE A 236 6.52 -2.96 25.73
C PHE A 236 7.36 -1.85 26.34
N ARG A 237 6.70 -0.95 27.06
CA ARG A 237 7.35 0.05 27.90
C ARG A 237 7.28 -0.41 29.35
N ILE A 238 8.43 -0.72 29.94
CA ILE A 238 8.51 -1.42 31.23
C ILE A 238 9.31 -0.58 32.21
N LYS A 239 8.85 -0.51 33.45
CA LYS A 239 9.56 0.14 34.56
C LYS A 239 9.17 -0.46 35.89
N ASN A 240 10.14 -0.85 36.70
CA ASN A 240 9.98 -1.24 38.10
C ASN A 240 8.80 -2.20 38.35
N LYS A 241 8.84 -3.36 37.68
CA LYS A 241 7.81 -4.42 37.74
C LYS A 241 6.42 -4.00 37.24
N VAL A 242 6.36 -2.97 36.41
CA VAL A 242 5.12 -2.53 35.77
C VAL A 242 5.33 -2.43 34.26
N VAL A 243 4.40 -3.00 33.50
CA VAL A 243 4.25 -2.71 32.07
C VAL A 243 3.43 -1.43 31.98
N LEU A 244 4.10 -0.31 31.70
CA LEU A 244 3.48 1.01 31.60
C LEU A 244 2.60 1.12 30.35
N GLU A 245 3.08 0.54 29.24
CA GLU A 245 2.39 0.59 27.96
C GLU A 245 2.73 -0.64 27.12
N GLN A 246 1.77 -1.04 26.28
CA GLN A 246 1.93 -2.04 25.24
C GLN A 246 1.26 -1.51 23.97
N PHE A 247 1.99 -1.48 22.86
CA PHE A 247 1.46 -0.97 21.60
C PHE A 247 2.17 -1.57 20.38
N GLU A 248 1.47 -1.55 19.25
CA GLU A 248 2.01 -1.93 17.95
C GLU A 248 2.49 -0.68 17.20
N ILE A 249 3.60 -0.82 16.45
CA ILE A 249 4.08 0.20 15.52
C ILE A 249 3.29 0.08 14.21
N LYS A 250 2.31 0.96 14.02
CA LYS A 250 1.47 1.07 12.82
C LYS A 250 1.68 2.44 12.20
N CYS A 251 2.44 2.48 11.11
CA CYS A 251 2.76 3.75 10.44
C CYS A 251 1.60 4.21 9.56
N THR A 252 1.54 5.50 9.26
CA THR A 252 0.60 6.04 8.27
C THR A 252 1.36 6.25 6.97
N GLY A 253 1.19 5.31 6.04
CA GLY A 253 2.06 5.23 4.87
C GLY A 253 3.52 5.07 5.28
N PHE A 254 4.40 5.88 4.70
CA PHE A 254 5.81 5.90 5.06
C PHE A 254 6.12 6.78 6.28
N ASN A 255 5.11 7.31 6.95
CA ASN A 255 5.30 8.17 8.11
C ASN A 255 5.14 7.40 9.44
N CYS A 256 6.27 7.16 10.11
CA CYS A 256 6.33 6.59 11.45
C CYS A 256 6.65 7.63 12.54
N SER A 257 6.53 8.94 12.24
CA SER A 257 7.00 10.02 13.13
C SER A 257 6.36 10.02 14.52
N LYS A 258 5.14 9.51 14.65
CA LYS A 258 4.41 9.38 15.92
C LYS A 258 5.20 8.59 16.98
N TYR A 259 6.06 7.67 16.55
CA TYR A 259 6.81 6.78 17.43
C TYR A 259 8.23 7.26 17.72
N LYS A 260 8.64 8.40 17.18
CA LYS A 260 9.92 9.01 17.47
C LYS A 260 9.92 9.57 18.90
N ILE A 261 10.97 9.30 19.66
CA ILE A 261 11.21 9.93 20.96
C ILE A 261 11.94 11.25 20.68
N ASN A 262 11.47 12.32 21.31
CA ASN A 262 12.11 13.65 21.28
C ASN A 262 12.95 13.85 22.53
#